data_AF-X0YGV2-F1
#
_entry.id   AF-X0YGV2-F1
#
_cell.length_a   1.000
_cell.length_b   1.000
_cell.length_c   1.000
_cell.angle_alpha   90.00
_cell.angle_beta   90.00
_cell.angle_gamma   90.00
#
_symmetry.space_group_name_H-M   'P 1'
#
loop_
_entity.id
_entity.type
_entity.pdbx_description
1 polymer ?
#
loop_
_entity_poly.entity_id
_entity_poly.type
_entity_poly.pdbx_seq_one_letter_code
_entity_poly.pdbx_strand_id
1 'polypeptide(L)'
;TLKHLALSDRDIIAEIFWARWDKFDNQLMPQVWQFGGYEVSENFFAMLREKGTYTVGGLGACNLISNYAIEKGCRFDQVLNLPLNMRGEDRHFCVRAKVLGFNLWADSYFPTKHLERFDYDLREKFLKARAERLPGNRISLVMLVNNEEYLLENFLHRMANLFDEIIIVITESTDGSREIAKQYTDKIYDFKWCDDYSKVRNFAISKATCPWIFYADPDENYGFKNLHHFDKMV
;
A
#
# COMPACT_ATOMS: atom_id res chain seq x y z
N THR A 1 -1.62 -13.77 -1.09
CA THR A 1 -1.40 -12.31 -1.08
C THR A 1 -1.34 -11.81 0.37
N LEU A 2 -2.26 -11.04 0.94
CA LEU A 2 -2.08 -10.43 2.29
C LEU A 2 -1.81 -11.40 3.46
N LYS A 3 -2.54 -12.52 3.53
CA LYS A 3 -2.29 -13.55 4.56
C LYS A 3 -0.89 -14.17 4.42
N HIS A 4 -0.41 -14.35 3.18
CA HIS A 4 0.93 -14.87 2.92
C HIS A 4 2.01 -13.89 3.40
N LEU A 5 1.83 -12.60 3.15
CA LEU A 5 2.74 -11.57 3.64
C LEU A 5 2.78 -11.52 5.18
N ALA A 6 1.62 -11.51 5.84
CA ALA A 6 1.54 -11.48 7.30
C ALA A 6 2.14 -12.75 7.94
N LEU A 7 1.96 -13.91 7.32
CA LEU A 7 2.54 -15.18 7.78
C LEU A 7 4.04 -15.31 7.47
N SER A 8 4.61 -14.40 6.71
CA SER A 8 6.03 -14.43 6.36
C SER A 8 6.96 -13.94 7.48
N ASP A 9 6.38 -13.40 8.56
CA ASP A 9 7.08 -12.87 9.74
C ASP A 9 8.14 -11.82 9.39
N ARG A 10 7.79 -10.93 8.45
CA ARG A 10 8.62 -9.83 7.96
C ARG A 10 7.95 -8.52 8.30
N ASP A 11 8.60 -7.70 9.12
CA ASP A 11 8.05 -6.45 9.62
C ASP A 11 7.67 -5.45 8.53
N ILE A 12 8.37 -5.43 7.40
CA ILE A 12 8.14 -4.47 6.32
C ILE A 12 8.25 -5.21 4.99
N ILE A 13 7.10 -5.44 4.35
CA ILE A 13 7.00 -6.23 3.13
C ILE A 13 5.94 -5.68 2.17
N ALA A 14 6.23 -5.71 0.87
CA ALA A 14 5.27 -5.38 -0.18
C ALA A 14 5.13 -6.55 -1.16
N GLU A 15 3.91 -6.81 -1.60
CA GLU A 15 3.68 -7.66 -2.77
C GLU A 15 3.92 -6.84 -4.03
N ILE A 16 4.72 -7.34 -4.96
CA ILE A 16 5.09 -6.59 -6.16
C ILE A 16 3.84 -6.38 -7.04
N PHE A 17 3.60 -5.12 -7.36
CA PHE A 17 2.65 -4.75 -8.40
C PHE A 17 3.33 -3.84 -9.41
N TRP A 18 2.76 -3.83 -10.60
CA TRP A 18 3.36 -3.21 -11.77
C TRP A 18 2.46 -2.06 -12.19
N ALA A 19 2.95 -0.83 -12.00
CA ALA A 19 2.21 0.39 -12.28
C ALA A 19 2.99 1.30 -13.23
N ARG A 20 2.28 2.22 -13.88
CA ARG A 20 2.93 3.30 -14.64
C ARG A 20 3.23 4.43 -13.67
N TRP A 21 4.49 4.81 -13.54
CA TRP A 21 4.86 5.96 -12.71
C TRP A 21 4.53 7.28 -13.39
N ASP A 22 4.59 7.30 -14.73
CA ASP A 22 4.15 8.42 -15.56
C ASP A 22 3.06 7.93 -16.53
N LYS A 23 2.01 8.73 -16.72
CA LYS A 23 0.90 8.43 -17.64
C LYS A 23 1.37 8.32 -19.10
N PHE A 24 2.49 8.95 -19.44
CA PHE A 24 3.11 8.92 -20.77
C PHE A 24 4.12 7.77 -20.94
N ASP A 25 4.49 7.08 -19.87
CA ASP A 25 5.35 5.92 -19.95
C ASP A 25 4.55 4.68 -20.38
N ASN A 26 5.10 3.92 -21.32
CA ASN A 26 4.54 2.65 -21.77
C ASN A 26 5.09 1.47 -20.98
N GLN A 27 6.14 1.68 -20.18
CA GLN A 27 6.73 0.65 -19.34
C GLN A 27 6.04 0.59 -17.99
N LEU A 28 5.71 -0.63 -17.56
CA LEU A 28 5.30 -0.87 -16.19
C LEU A 28 6.53 -0.97 -15.29
N MET A 29 6.52 -0.22 -14.21
CA MET A 29 7.56 -0.17 -13.21
C MET A 29 7.07 -0.83 -11.91
N PRO A 30 7.94 -1.53 -11.17
CA PRO A 30 7.60 -2.01 -9.84
C PRO A 30 7.52 -0.83 -8.88
N GLN A 31 6.78 -0.96 -7.77
CA GLN A 31 6.78 0.04 -6.70
C GLN A 31 8.01 -0.06 -5.78
N VAL A 32 8.92 -1.01 -6.05
CA VAL A 32 10.11 -1.28 -5.24
C VAL A 32 11.36 -0.97 -6.04
N TRP A 33 12.44 -0.59 -5.37
CA TRP A 33 13.69 -0.23 -6.04
C TRP A 33 14.91 -0.85 -5.36
N GLN A 34 16.01 -0.94 -6.12
CA GLN A 34 17.13 -1.79 -5.74
C GLN A 34 18.00 -1.16 -4.64
N PHE A 35 18.17 0.17 -4.64
CA PHE A 35 19.11 0.89 -3.75
C PHE A 35 18.47 2.11 -3.07
N GLY A 36 19.23 3.18 -2.78
CA GLY A 36 18.67 4.40 -2.16
C GLY A 36 17.92 5.32 -3.13
N GLY A 37 18.14 5.16 -4.44
CA GLY A 37 17.42 5.86 -5.50
C GLY A 37 16.49 4.91 -6.27
N TYR A 38 15.64 5.48 -7.13
CA TYR A 38 14.73 4.72 -8.01
C TYR A 38 15.44 4.00 -9.17
N GLU A 39 16.74 3.77 -9.06
CA GLU A 39 17.49 3.03 -10.04
C GLU A 39 17.11 1.55 -9.96
N VAL A 40 16.76 0.99 -11.12
CA VAL A 40 16.34 -0.40 -11.25
C VAL A 40 17.14 -1.01 -12.39
N SER A 41 18.04 -1.95 -12.06
CA SER A 41 18.80 -2.67 -13.09
C SER A 41 17.95 -3.73 -13.80
N GLU A 42 18.30 -4.07 -15.04
CA GLU A 42 17.63 -5.16 -15.79
C GLU A 42 17.66 -6.49 -15.01
N ASN A 43 18.78 -6.78 -14.33
CA ASN A 43 18.91 -7.96 -13.48
C ASN A 43 17.91 -7.94 -12.32
N PHE A 44 17.68 -6.78 -11.71
CA PHE A 44 16.67 -6.64 -10.66
C PHE A 44 15.26 -6.81 -11.21
N PHE A 45 14.95 -6.27 -12.39
CA PHE A 45 13.67 -6.55 -13.07
C PHE A 45 13.45 -8.03 -13.34
N ALA A 46 14.48 -8.73 -13.82
CA ALA A 46 14.40 -10.17 -14.04
C ALA A 46 14.15 -10.93 -12.73
N MET A 47 14.87 -10.56 -11.66
CA MET A 47 14.68 -11.13 -10.32
C MET A 47 13.24 -10.96 -9.81
N LEU A 48 12.64 -9.77 -9.95
CA LEU A 48 11.28 -9.52 -9.48
C LEU A 48 10.18 -10.28 -10.25
N ARG A 49 10.50 -10.81 -11.44
CA ARG A 49 9.56 -11.64 -12.24
C ARG A 49 9.59 -13.10 -11.84
N GLU A 50 10.64 -13.54 -11.16
CA GLU A 50 10.74 -14.89 -10.59
C GLU A 50 10.05 -14.94 -9.23
N LYS A 51 9.31 -16.02 -8.95
CA LYS A 51 8.62 -16.20 -7.67
C LYS A 51 9.62 -16.30 -6.53
N GLY A 52 9.52 -15.40 -5.56
CA GLY A 52 10.38 -15.37 -4.40
C GLY A 52 10.04 -14.21 -3.47
N THR A 53 10.77 -14.13 -2.36
CA THR A 53 10.79 -12.96 -1.50
C THR A 53 12.21 -12.42 -1.43
N TYR A 54 12.39 -11.14 -1.78
CA TYR A 54 13.69 -10.52 -1.99
C TYR A 54 13.88 -9.33 -1.06
N THR A 55 15.12 -9.10 -0.62
CA THR A 55 15.47 -7.84 0.05
C THR A 55 15.65 -6.74 -0.99
N VAL A 56 15.07 -5.58 -0.74
CA VAL A 56 15.13 -4.43 -1.66
C VAL A 56 15.68 -3.18 -0.95
N GLY A 57 16.09 -2.19 -1.74
CA GLY A 57 16.61 -0.91 -1.24
C GLY A 57 15.51 0.04 -0.78
N GLY A 58 14.30 -0.11 -1.32
CA GLY A 58 13.11 0.53 -0.78
C GLY A 58 11.80 0.14 -1.44
N LEU A 59 10.73 0.65 -0.85
CA LEU A 59 9.33 0.32 -1.11
C LEU A 59 8.51 1.61 -1.21
N GLY A 60 7.63 1.70 -2.21
CA GLY A 60 6.66 2.78 -2.38
C GLY A 60 5.38 2.53 -1.58
N ALA A 61 4.22 2.70 -2.19
CA ALA A 61 2.94 2.37 -1.57
C ALA A 61 2.62 0.85 -1.61
N CYS A 62 1.43 0.45 -1.15
CA CYS A 62 1.00 -0.95 -0.97
C CYS A 62 1.82 -1.80 0.02
N ASN A 63 2.34 -1.22 1.11
CA ASN A 63 3.17 -1.96 2.05
C ASN A 63 2.37 -2.54 3.21
N LEU A 64 2.72 -3.77 3.60
CA LEU A 64 2.39 -4.33 4.90
C LEU A 64 3.53 -4.02 5.88
N ILE A 65 3.19 -3.30 6.95
CA ILE A 65 4.13 -2.81 7.97
C ILE A 65 3.65 -3.32 9.33
N SER A 66 4.52 -3.92 10.13
CA SER A 66 4.18 -4.27 11.50
C SER A 66 4.06 -3.02 12.36
N ASN A 67 3.09 -3.01 13.27
CA ASN A 67 2.98 -1.95 14.26
C ASN A 67 4.25 -1.89 15.14
N TYR A 68 4.94 -3.02 15.31
CA TYR A 68 6.23 -3.07 15.97
C TYR A 68 7.29 -2.19 15.29
N ALA A 69 7.39 -2.20 13.96
CA ALA A 69 8.29 -1.31 13.23
C ALA A 69 7.95 0.17 13.48
N ILE A 70 6.66 0.50 13.51
CA ILE A 70 6.19 1.85 13.87
C ILE A 70 6.55 2.17 15.33
N GLU A 71 6.33 1.28 16.29
CA GLU A 71 6.70 1.51 17.70
C GLU A 71 8.21 1.72 17.89
N LYS A 72 9.05 1.06 17.08
CA LYS A 72 10.51 1.26 17.07
C LYS A 72 10.98 2.54 16.39
N GLY A 73 10.07 3.30 15.80
CA GLY A 73 10.35 4.63 15.26
C GLY A 73 10.41 4.70 13.74
N CYS A 74 10.00 3.68 13.00
CA CYS A 74 9.81 3.81 11.55
C CYS A 74 8.74 4.86 11.26
N ARG A 75 9.10 5.94 10.57
CA ARG A 75 8.25 7.10 10.28
C ARG A 75 8.51 7.60 8.87
N PHE A 76 7.55 8.32 8.32
CA PHE A 76 7.64 8.94 7.00
C PHE A 76 8.30 10.32 7.02
N ASP A 77 8.53 10.89 8.22
CA ASP A 77 9.08 12.24 8.39
C ASP A 77 10.39 12.44 7.63
N GLN A 78 10.57 13.66 7.13
CA GLN A 78 11.77 14.02 6.40
C GLN A 78 13.05 13.74 7.19
N VAL A 79 14.04 13.14 6.50
CA VAL A 79 15.40 12.98 7.01
C VAL A 79 16.26 14.09 6.40
N LEU A 80 16.53 15.15 7.17
CA LEU A 80 17.12 16.40 6.67
C LEU A 80 18.59 16.28 6.21
N ASN A 81 19.32 15.26 6.67
CA ASN A 81 20.71 15.02 6.32
C ASN A 81 20.88 14.14 5.08
N LEU A 82 19.80 13.80 4.37
CA LEU A 82 19.89 13.10 3.09
C LEU A 82 20.11 14.07 1.91
N PRO A 83 20.83 13.64 0.86
CA PRO A 83 20.96 14.40 -0.38
C PRO A 83 19.63 14.81 -1.00
N LEU A 84 19.60 15.94 -1.73
CA LEU A 84 18.39 16.47 -2.36
C LEU A 84 17.73 15.49 -3.34
N ASN A 85 18.54 14.66 -4.03
CA ASN A 85 18.05 13.63 -4.94
C ASN A 85 17.48 12.40 -4.22
N MET A 86 17.50 12.35 -2.88
CA MET A 86 16.89 11.30 -2.05
C MET A 86 15.59 11.74 -1.35
N ARG A 87 15.02 12.89 -1.74
CA ARG A 87 13.75 13.38 -1.20
C ARG A 87 12.58 12.45 -1.55
N GLY A 88 11.70 12.24 -0.58
CA GLY A 88 10.45 11.48 -0.71
C GLY A 88 10.18 10.73 0.59
N GLU A 89 8.95 10.80 1.09
CA GLU A 89 8.57 10.23 2.38
C GLU A 89 8.77 8.71 2.43
N ASP A 90 8.51 8.00 1.32
CA ASP A 90 8.80 6.57 1.20
C ASP A 90 10.29 6.26 1.37
N ARG A 91 11.16 7.04 0.72
CA ARG A 91 12.62 6.87 0.82
C ARG A 91 13.09 7.15 2.23
N HIS A 92 12.58 8.20 2.85
CA HIS A 92 12.90 8.55 4.23
C HIS A 92 12.45 7.44 5.21
N PHE A 93 11.27 6.87 5.01
CA PHE A 93 10.81 5.70 5.74
C PHE A 93 11.76 4.51 5.56
N CYS A 94 12.11 4.18 4.31
CA CYS A 94 12.98 3.05 3.99
C CYS A 94 14.39 3.20 4.61
N VAL A 95 14.99 4.38 4.51
CA VAL A 95 16.29 4.69 5.14
C VAL A 95 16.20 4.54 6.64
N ARG A 96 15.17 5.11 7.26
CA ARG A 96 14.97 5.05 8.72
C ARG A 96 14.76 3.62 9.20
N ALA A 97 13.93 2.85 8.50
CA ALA A 97 13.72 1.43 8.77
C ALA A 97 15.04 0.66 8.72
N LYS A 98 15.88 0.91 7.70
CA LYS A 98 17.17 0.24 7.57
C LYS A 98 18.14 0.60 8.69
N VAL A 99 18.19 1.88 9.10
CA VAL A 99 18.98 2.35 10.25
C VAL A 99 18.52 1.71 11.56
N LEU A 100 17.22 1.48 11.72
CA LEU A 100 16.63 0.81 12.88
C LEU A 100 16.79 -0.72 12.87
N GLY A 101 17.43 -1.28 11.84
CA GLY A 101 17.72 -2.72 11.73
C GLY A 101 16.66 -3.54 10.99
N PHE A 102 15.64 -2.90 10.41
CA PHE A 102 14.63 -3.61 9.61
C PHE A 102 15.12 -3.85 8.18
N ASN A 103 14.78 -5.02 7.64
CA ASN A 103 14.90 -5.29 6.22
C ASN A 103 13.60 -4.91 5.50
N LEU A 104 13.76 -4.52 4.23
CA LEU A 104 12.65 -4.20 3.34
C LEU A 104 12.50 -5.36 2.36
N TRP A 105 11.29 -5.90 2.26
CA TRP A 105 11.04 -7.11 1.49
C TRP A 105 10.06 -6.88 0.35
N ALA A 106 10.35 -7.46 -0.81
CA ALA A 106 9.43 -7.53 -1.94
C ALA A 106 9.06 -8.99 -2.22
N ASP A 107 7.78 -9.29 -2.35
CA ASP A 107 7.25 -10.63 -2.60
C ASP A 107 6.61 -10.72 -3.99
N SER A 108 7.04 -11.69 -4.79
CA SER A 108 6.55 -11.93 -6.16
C SER A 108 5.75 -13.24 -6.31
N TYR A 109 5.44 -13.94 -5.21
CA TYR A 109 4.80 -15.27 -5.28
C TYR A 109 3.45 -15.24 -5.99
N PHE A 110 2.71 -14.16 -5.77
CA PHE A 110 1.39 -13.94 -6.32
C PHE A 110 1.43 -12.64 -7.13
N PRO A 111 1.49 -12.69 -8.46
CA PRO A 111 1.36 -11.47 -9.25
C PRO A 111 -0.06 -10.91 -9.06
N THR A 112 -0.17 -9.58 -8.95
CA THR A 112 -1.43 -8.80 -8.80
C THR A 112 -2.43 -8.93 -9.97
N LYS A 113 -2.25 -9.92 -10.86
CA LYS A 113 -3.13 -10.21 -12.01
C LYS A 113 -4.40 -11.00 -11.68
N HIS A 114 -4.69 -11.34 -10.42
CA HIS A 114 -5.87 -12.14 -10.10
C HIS A 114 -6.82 -11.46 -9.12
N LEU A 115 -7.61 -10.51 -9.64
CA LEU A 115 -8.92 -10.16 -9.09
C LEU A 115 -10.03 -10.22 -10.16
N GLU A 116 -9.78 -10.82 -11.34
CA GLU A 116 -10.69 -10.73 -12.51
C GLU A 116 -12.09 -11.37 -12.36
N ARG A 117 -12.42 -12.06 -11.26
CA ARG A 117 -13.81 -12.49 -10.99
C ARG A 117 -14.08 -12.50 -9.49
N PHE A 118 -14.86 -11.53 -9.03
CA PHE A 118 -15.54 -11.62 -7.74
C PHE A 118 -16.61 -12.71 -7.85
N ASP A 119 -16.19 -13.94 -7.63
CA ASP A 119 -17.12 -15.02 -7.32
C ASP A 119 -17.67 -14.75 -5.92
N TYR A 120 -18.99 -14.71 -5.75
CA TYR A 120 -19.63 -14.49 -4.44
C TYR A 120 -19.12 -15.50 -3.39
N ASP A 121 -18.69 -16.68 -3.83
CA ASP A 121 -18.10 -17.74 -3.02
C ASP A 121 -16.75 -17.34 -2.37
N LEU A 122 -16.01 -16.39 -2.94
CA LEU A 122 -14.77 -15.87 -2.34
C LEU A 122 -15.05 -14.90 -1.18
N ARG A 123 -16.13 -14.12 -1.25
CA ARG A 123 -16.49 -13.16 -0.20
C ARG A 123 -16.78 -13.87 1.12
N GLU A 124 -17.59 -14.93 1.07
CA GLU A 124 -17.89 -15.78 2.23
C GLU A 124 -16.63 -16.47 2.77
N LYS A 125 -15.77 -16.99 1.88
CA LYS A 125 -14.47 -17.55 2.27
C LYS A 125 -13.59 -16.51 2.97
N PHE A 126 -13.55 -15.27 2.49
CA PHE A 126 -12.78 -14.18 3.12
C PHE A 126 -13.36 -13.76 4.48
N LEU A 127 -14.69 -13.68 4.61
CA LEU A 127 -15.35 -13.39 5.88
C LEU A 127 -15.05 -14.45 6.93
N LYS A 128 -15.15 -15.73 6.57
CA LYS A 128 -14.77 -16.85 7.45
C LYS A 128 -13.29 -16.80 7.81
N ALA A 129 -12.44 -16.60 6.80
CA ALA A 129 -10.99 -16.46 6.95
C ALA A 129 -10.57 -15.26 7.82
N ARG A 130 -11.37 -14.19 7.86
CA ARG A 130 -11.19 -13.02 8.74
C ARG A 130 -11.64 -13.35 10.16
N ALA A 131 -12.81 -13.99 10.32
CA ALA A 131 -13.33 -14.39 11.63
C ALA A 131 -12.39 -15.38 12.36
N GLU A 132 -11.68 -16.22 11.62
CA GLU A 132 -10.72 -17.19 12.16
C GLU A 132 -9.30 -16.62 12.38
N ARG A 133 -9.09 -15.32 12.12
CA ARG A 133 -7.77 -14.70 12.22
C ARG A 133 -7.35 -14.54 13.68
N LEU A 134 -6.18 -15.07 14.02
CA LEU A 134 -5.61 -14.92 15.36
C LEU A 134 -5.39 -13.44 15.70
N PRO A 135 -5.56 -13.01 16.97
CA PRO A 135 -5.40 -11.62 17.37
C PRO A 135 -4.07 -10.97 16.95
N GLY A 136 -2.98 -11.75 16.94
CA GLY A 136 -1.64 -11.31 16.50
C GLY A 136 -1.50 -11.09 14.99
N ASN A 137 -2.48 -11.52 14.19
CA ASN A 137 -2.43 -11.46 12.74
C ASN A 137 -3.42 -10.45 12.14
N ARG A 138 -4.10 -9.66 12.98
CA ARG A 138 -5.07 -8.64 12.52
C ARG A 138 -4.39 -7.55 11.71
N ILE A 139 -5.12 -7.02 10.73
CA ILE A 139 -4.60 -6.04 9.76
C ILE A 139 -5.50 -4.81 9.71
N SER A 140 -4.90 -3.63 9.88
CA SER A 140 -5.51 -2.32 9.64
C SER A 140 -5.22 -1.89 8.20
N LEU A 141 -6.25 -1.65 7.39
CA LEU A 141 -6.12 -0.88 6.16
C LEU A 141 -6.07 0.60 6.52
N VAL A 142 -5.08 1.32 6.01
CA VAL A 142 -4.91 2.76 6.18
C VAL A 142 -4.86 3.40 4.80
N MET A 143 -5.74 4.38 4.56
CA MET A 143 -5.83 5.09 3.28
C MET A 143 -5.88 6.60 3.50
N LEU A 144 -5.22 7.33 2.61
CA LEU A 144 -5.39 8.78 2.45
C LEU A 144 -6.31 9.00 1.26
N VAL A 145 -7.27 9.91 1.40
CA VAL A 145 -8.28 10.14 0.36
C VAL A 145 -8.42 11.64 0.08
N ASN A 146 -8.34 11.99 -1.20
CA ASN A 146 -8.61 13.34 -1.68
C ASN A 146 -9.26 13.34 -3.07
N ASN A 147 -10.59 13.53 -3.12
CA ASN A 147 -11.38 13.53 -4.35
C ASN A 147 -11.23 12.24 -5.20
N GLU A 148 -11.45 11.07 -4.59
CA GLU A 148 -11.25 9.76 -5.19
C GLU A 148 -12.51 8.87 -5.12
N GLU A 149 -13.71 9.47 -5.15
CA GLU A 149 -14.99 8.77 -4.91
C GLU A 149 -15.10 7.41 -5.65
N TYR A 150 -14.88 7.42 -6.97
CA TYR A 150 -14.98 6.23 -7.81
C TYR A 150 -13.90 5.19 -7.50
N LEU A 151 -12.66 5.64 -7.28
CA LEU A 151 -11.51 4.77 -7.04
C LEU A 151 -11.62 4.11 -5.65
N LEU A 152 -12.00 4.91 -4.65
CA LEU A 152 -12.25 4.48 -3.29
C LEU A 152 -13.37 3.43 -3.22
N GLU A 153 -14.51 3.69 -3.88
CA GLU A 153 -15.62 2.75 -3.90
C GLU A 153 -15.20 1.41 -4.50
N ASN A 154 -14.54 1.45 -5.67
CA ASN A 154 -14.07 0.25 -6.36
C ASN A 154 -13.05 -0.53 -5.53
N PHE A 155 -12.10 0.15 -4.88
CA PHE A 155 -11.12 -0.47 -4.01
C PHE A 155 -11.77 -1.12 -2.77
N LEU A 156 -12.57 -0.36 -2.03
CA LEU A 156 -13.19 -0.84 -0.78
C LEU A 156 -14.20 -1.96 -1.04
N HIS A 157 -14.97 -1.88 -2.13
CA HIS A 157 -15.90 -2.94 -2.52
C HIS A 157 -15.21 -4.31 -2.65
N ARG A 158 -13.96 -4.31 -3.14
CA ARG A 158 -13.16 -5.52 -3.35
C ARG A 158 -12.40 -5.92 -2.10
N MET A 159 -11.73 -4.97 -1.46
CA MET A 159 -10.66 -5.29 -0.52
C MET A 159 -11.10 -5.18 0.95
N ALA A 160 -12.19 -4.47 1.27
CA ALA A 160 -12.58 -4.19 2.65
C ALA A 160 -12.71 -5.45 3.52
N ASN A 161 -13.21 -6.56 2.96
CA ASN A 161 -13.40 -7.81 3.71
C ASN A 161 -12.09 -8.51 4.10
N LEU A 162 -10.95 -8.08 3.56
CA LEU A 162 -9.63 -8.64 3.89
C LEU A 162 -9.06 -8.06 5.19
N PHE A 163 -9.54 -6.90 5.62
CA PHE A 163 -9.00 -6.13 6.74
C PHE A 163 -9.89 -6.21 7.96
N ASP A 164 -9.28 -6.16 9.15
CA ASP A 164 -10.00 -6.20 10.42
C ASP A 164 -10.44 -4.81 10.86
N GLU A 165 -9.67 -3.80 10.47
CA GLU A 165 -9.88 -2.38 10.72
C GLU A 165 -9.63 -1.62 9.42
N ILE A 166 -10.46 -0.61 9.13
CA ILE A 166 -10.29 0.28 7.99
C ILE A 166 -10.26 1.70 8.52
N ILE A 167 -9.19 2.43 8.20
CA ILE A 167 -8.96 3.81 8.61
C ILE A 167 -8.83 4.65 7.35
N ILE A 168 -9.65 5.67 7.26
CA ILE A 168 -9.66 6.59 6.13
C ILE A 168 -9.39 7.99 6.65
N VAL A 169 -8.33 8.62 6.16
CA VAL A 169 -8.05 10.03 6.43
C VAL A 169 -8.44 10.84 5.20
N ILE A 170 -9.41 11.72 5.37
CA ILE A 170 -9.90 12.63 4.34
C ILE A 170 -9.19 13.96 4.51
N THR A 171 -8.64 14.49 3.41
CA THR A 171 -8.10 15.84 3.39
C THR A 171 -9.11 16.84 2.83
N GLU A 172 -8.78 17.55 1.76
CA GLU A 172 -9.63 18.60 1.17
C GLU A 172 -10.61 18.02 0.11
N SER A 173 -11.19 16.86 0.40
CA SER A 173 -12.21 16.25 -0.48
C SER A 173 -13.49 17.08 -0.51
N THR A 174 -14.00 17.28 -1.73
CA THR A 174 -15.25 17.99 -2.04
C THR A 174 -16.26 17.13 -2.80
N ASP A 175 -15.85 15.93 -3.23
CA ASP A 175 -16.71 14.92 -3.86
C ASP A 175 -17.37 13.98 -2.83
N GLY A 176 -18.03 12.91 -3.30
CA GLY A 176 -18.70 11.91 -2.46
C GLY A 176 -17.76 10.94 -1.74
N SER A 177 -16.44 11.14 -1.74
CA SER A 177 -15.47 10.23 -1.10
C SER A 177 -15.81 9.92 0.36
N ARG A 178 -16.31 10.93 1.10
CA ARG A 178 -16.68 10.75 2.51
C ARG A 178 -17.89 9.85 2.67
N GLU A 179 -18.89 10.02 1.83
CA GLU A 179 -20.13 9.26 1.83
C GLU A 179 -19.87 7.81 1.45
N ILE A 180 -18.97 7.56 0.50
CA ILE A 180 -18.46 6.22 0.20
C ILE A 180 -17.75 5.63 1.42
N ALA A 181 -16.77 6.35 2.01
CA ALA A 181 -16.02 5.87 3.17
C ALA A 181 -16.93 5.43 4.34
N LYS A 182 -17.98 6.20 4.62
CA LYS A 182 -18.96 5.93 5.71
C LYS A 182 -19.69 4.59 5.56
N GLN A 183 -19.75 4.04 4.35
CA GLN A 183 -20.38 2.75 4.11
C GLN A 183 -19.50 1.58 4.58
N TYR A 184 -18.18 1.79 4.72
CA TYR A 184 -17.21 0.74 5.02
C TYR A 184 -16.60 0.86 6.42
N THR A 185 -16.55 2.06 7.01
CA THR A 185 -15.97 2.28 8.34
C THR A 185 -16.52 3.52 9.04
N ASP A 186 -16.52 3.49 10.36
CA ASP A 186 -16.76 4.65 11.24
C ASP A 186 -15.45 5.42 11.57
N LYS A 187 -14.29 4.82 11.29
CA LYS A 187 -12.96 5.40 11.56
C LYS A 187 -12.49 6.30 10.43
N ILE A 188 -13.23 7.39 10.25
CA ILE A 188 -12.95 8.43 9.28
C ILE A 188 -12.43 9.66 10.02
N TYR A 189 -11.27 10.17 9.60
CA TYR A 189 -10.61 11.30 10.24
C TYR A 189 -10.34 12.41 9.25
N ASP A 190 -10.50 13.65 9.70
CA ASP A 190 -10.15 14.82 8.90
C ASP A 190 -8.70 15.23 9.18
N PHE A 191 -7.97 15.57 8.13
CA PHE A 191 -6.63 16.14 8.23
C PHE A 191 -6.50 17.33 7.28
N LYS A 192 -6.21 18.51 7.83
CA LYS A 192 -6.01 19.70 7.00
C LYS A 192 -4.72 19.56 6.20
N TRP A 193 -4.82 19.65 4.87
CA TRP A 193 -3.66 19.57 3.99
C TRP A 193 -2.62 20.65 4.36
N CYS A 194 -1.34 20.26 4.36
CA CYS A 194 -0.24 21.12 4.80
C CYS A 194 1.02 20.97 3.95
N ASP A 195 0.85 20.59 2.68
CA ASP A 195 1.93 20.36 1.70
C ASP A 195 2.99 19.35 2.17
N ASP A 196 2.58 18.37 2.99
CA ASP A 196 3.47 17.38 3.60
C ASP A 196 2.77 16.02 3.73
N TYR A 197 2.98 15.16 2.74
CA TYR A 197 2.46 13.78 2.72
C TYR A 197 2.90 12.97 3.95
N SER A 198 4.12 13.21 4.44
CA SER A 198 4.68 12.51 5.61
C SER A 198 3.80 12.71 6.84
N LYS A 199 3.33 13.94 7.08
CA LYS A 199 2.52 14.27 8.26
C LYS A 199 1.15 13.60 8.23
N VAL A 200 0.47 13.67 7.09
CA VAL A 200 -0.85 13.05 6.95
C VAL A 200 -0.74 11.52 7.02
N ARG A 201 0.32 10.93 6.44
CA ARG A 201 0.56 9.48 6.49
C ARG A 201 0.90 8.98 7.89
N ASN A 202 1.80 9.68 8.58
CA ASN A 202 2.10 9.40 9.99
C ASN A 202 0.85 9.55 10.88
N PHE A 203 0.02 10.58 10.64
CA PHE A 203 -1.24 10.75 11.35
C PHE A 203 -2.20 9.58 11.09
N ALA A 204 -2.38 9.17 9.83
CA ALA A 204 -3.24 8.05 9.47
C ALA A 204 -2.78 6.73 10.12
N ILE A 205 -1.49 6.44 10.03
CA ILE A 205 -0.86 5.27 10.66
C ILE A 205 -1.03 5.30 12.18
N SER A 206 -0.97 6.47 12.83
CA SER A 206 -1.17 6.59 14.28
C SER A 206 -2.57 6.19 14.77
N LYS A 207 -3.55 6.06 13.85
CA LYS A 207 -4.92 5.60 14.18
C LYS A 207 -5.06 4.09 14.15
N ALA A 208 -4.10 3.37 13.56
CA ALA A 208 -4.13 1.93 13.45
C ALA A 208 -3.94 1.25 14.81
N THR A 209 -4.76 0.23 15.08
CA THR A 209 -4.74 -0.52 16.33
C THR A 209 -4.41 -2.01 16.15
N CYS A 210 -4.29 -2.49 14.92
CA CYS A 210 -3.92 -3.88 14.65
C CYS A 210 -2.39 -4.06 14.62
N PRO A 211 -1.90 -5.29 14.86
CA PRO A 211 -0.46 -5.61 14.78
C PRO A 211 0.16 -5.37 13.40
N TRP A 212 -0.63 -5.39 12.34
CA TRP A 212 -0.18 -5.13 10.99
C TRP A 212 -0.97 -3.98 10.37
N ILE A 213 -0.27 -3.16 9.60
CA ILE A 213 -0.79 -1.98 8.92
C ILE A 213 -0.55 -2.17 7.43
N PHE A 214 -1.61 -2.21 6.65
CA PHE A 214 -1.54 -2.18 5.20
C PHE A 214 -1.89 -0.78 4.71
N TYR A 215 -0.89 -0.08 4.16
CA TYR A 215 -1.09 1.22 3.55
C TYR A 215 -1.39 1.06 2.07
N ALA A 216 -2.49 1.65 1.59
CA ALA A 216 -2.88 1.63 0.18
C ALA A 216 -3.39 2.99 -0.26
N ASP A 217 -3.04 3.40 -1.48
CA ASP A 217 -3.64 4.57 -2.10
C ASP A 217 -4.86 4.13 -2.96
N PRO A 218 -5.98 4.90 -2.96
CA PRO A 218 -7.19 4.50 -3.68
C PRO A 218 -7.00 4.33 -5.20
N ASP A 219 -6.06 5.06 -5.80
CA ASP A 219 -5.75 5.00 -7.23
C ASP A 219 -4.88 3.80 -7.64
N GLU A 220 -4.32 3.08 -6.67
CA GLU A 220 -3.62 1.83 -6.90
C GLU A 220 -4.63 0.75 -7.29
N ASN A 221 -4.73 0.49 -8.59
CA ASN A 221 -5.63 -0.54 -9.12
C ASN A 221 -5.08 -1.94 -8.81
N TYR A 222 -5.53 -2.53 -7.70
CA TYR A 222 -5.37 -3.95 -7.42
C TYR A 222 -6.34 -4.73 -8.31
N GLY A 223 -5.88 -5.00 -9.53
CA GLY A 223 -6.47 -5.91 -10.49
C GLY A 223 -7.89 -5.59 -10.96
N PHE A 224 -8.06 -4.62 -11.88
CA PHE A 224 -9.02 -4.63 -13.00
C PHE A 224 -8.60 -3.64 -14.13
N LYS A 225 -7.35 -3.77 -14.61
CA LYS A 225 -6.79 -3.29 -15.91
C LYS A 225 -6.75 -1.78 -16.26
N ASN A 226 -5.72 -1.44 -17.05
CA ASN A 226 -5.53 -0.24 -17.90
C ASN A 226 -6.76 0.13 -18.77
N LEU A 227 -7.90 0.54 -18.21
CA LEU A 227 -9.17 0.59 -18.94
C LEU A 227 -9.72 1.98 -19.31
N HIS A 228 -8.93 3.06 -19.24
CA HIS A 228 -9.43 4.39 -19.64
C HIS A 228 -8.75 5.06 -20.84
N HIS A 229 -7.85 4.41 -21.58
CA HIS A 229 -7.28 5.00 -22.82
C HIS A 229 -7.48 4.14 -24.09
N PHE A 230 -8.38 3.15 -24.09
CA PHE A 230 -8.66 2.30 -25.27
C PHE A 230 -9.94 2.65 -26.05
N ASP A 231 -10.61 3.78 -25.77
CA ASP A 231 -11.82 4.20 -26.50
C ASP A 231 -11.57 5.15 -27.67
N LYS A 232 -10.32 5.32 -28.12
CA LYS A 232 -10.03 5.95 -29.41
C LYS A 232 -8.82 5.29 -30.08
N MET A 233 -9.03 4.13 -30.67
CA MET A 233 -8.31 3.68 -31.88
C MET A 233 -8.87 2.34 -32.37
N VAL A 234 -9.89 2.43 -33.23
CA VAL A 234 -9.83 1.73 -34.53
C VAL A 234 -8.84 2.49 -35.40
#